data_AF-A0A098LKA9-F1
#
_entry.id   AF-A0A098LKA9-F1
#
_cell.length_a   1.000
_cell.length_b   1.000
_cell.length_c   1.000
_cell.angle_alpha   90.00
_cell.angle_beta   90.00
_cell.angle_gamma   90.00
#
_symmetry.space_group_name_H-M   'P 1'
#
loop_
_entity.id
_entity.type
_entity.pdbx_description
1 polymer ?
#
loop_
_entity_poly.entity_id
_entity_poly.type
_entity_poly.pdbx_seq_one_letter_code
_entity_poly.pdbx_strand_id
1 'polypeptide(L)'
;MQTLQILHKNSLLNPDSIRPLNWVSSLFSSKLSEYKRYKKLKRVDYWWIEIDDKSMSIVRQIPFDVLRCPIMGLSDEKLNFKSIESLKSIDNELFNDMWSIYDKRNFKKLEQIHSKYLNNWISGDKFNPPIFPAIIIDLKYPNDIIKLETIEQLINQVDYVGYEWTDSERLIDTKGHLYKTDYLNFGHPVGVVIPYEIEKRITKEELIQLIGNQKINFKIKD
;
A
#
# COMPACT_ATOMS: atom_id res chain seq x y z
N MET A 1 3.65 9.59 20.92
CA MET A 1 3.05 9.85 19.60
C MET A 1 2.63 8.52 19.03
N GLN A 2 1.39 8.47 18.54
CA GLN A 2 0.80 7.26 18.00
C GLN A 2 0.34 7.51 16.57
N THR A 3 0.68 6.60 15.66
CA THR A 3 0.23 6.62 14.27
C THR A 3 -0.86 5.58 14.06
N LEU A 4 -2.01 6.02 13.53
CA LEU A 4 -3.23 5.23 13.46
C LEU A 4 -3.86 5.33 12.08
N GLN A 5 -4.52 4.25 11.66
CA GLN A 5 -5.49 4.29 10.58
C GLN A 5 -6.91 4.42 11.13
N ILE A 6 -7.69 5.33 10.57
CA ILE A 6 -9.08 5.57 10.95
C ILE A 6 -9.98 5.68 9.70
N LEU A 7 -11.23 5.22 9.81
CA LEU A 7 -12.19 5.35 8.70
C LEU A 7 -12.59 6.80 8.49
N HIS A 8 -12.77 7.21 7.22
CA HIS A 8 -13.22 8.56 6.91
C HIS A 8 -14.57 8.88 7.56
N LYS A 9 -15.50 7.91 7.61
CA LYS A 9 -16.80 8.05 8.27
C LYS A 9 -16.70 8.41 9.77
N ASN A 10 -15.58 8.09 10.42
CA ASN A 10 -15.34 8.40 11.84
C ASN A 10 -14.73 9.80 12.01
N SER A 11 -14.14 10.35 10.93
CA SER A 11 -13.47 11.66 10.88
C SER A 11 -14.39 12.82 10.47
N LEU A 12 -15.72 12.66 10.61
CA LEU A 12 -16.75 13.51 10.01
C LEU A 12 -16.35 14.99 9.98
N LEU A 13 -16.07 15.47 8.77
CA LEU A 13 -16.25 16.88 8.45
C LEU A 13 -17.72 17.22 8.67
N ASN A 14 -18.02 18.42 9.16
CA ASN A 14 -19.39 18.88 9.33
C ASN A 14 -20.19 18.58 8.03
N PRO A 15 -21.17 17.65 8.04
CA PRO A 15 -21.89 17.27 6.83
C PRO A 15 -22.63 18.47 6.21
N ASP A 16 -22.93 19.48 7.02
CA ASP A 16 -23.54 20.75 6.61
C ASP A 16 -22.60 21.69 5.83
N SER A 17 -21.28 21.48 5.86
CA SER A 17 -20.33 22.35 5.14
C SER A 17 -20.13 21.96 3.69
N ILE A 18 -20.74 20.87 3.22
CA ILE A 18 -20.43 20.29 1.92
C ILE A 18 -21.68 20.23 1.05
N ARG A 19 -22.11 21.39 0.53
CA ARG A 19 -23.18 21.45 -0.45
C ARG A 19 -22.73 20.80 -1.77
N PRO A 20 -23.60 20.05 -2.46
CA PRO A 20 -23.30 19.56 -3.80
C PRO A 20 -23.09 20.77 -4.73
N LEU A 21 -21.83 20.99 -5.11
CA LEU A 21 -21.42 22.04 -6.04
C LEU A 21 -21.37 21.44 -7.46
N ASN A 22 -22.03 22.09 -8.42
CA ASN A 22 -21.90 21.77 -9.84
C ASN A 22 -20.61 22.41 -10.38
N TRP A 23 -19.86 21.71 -11.24
CA TRP A 23 -18.59 22.21 -11.79
C TRP A 23 -18.79 23.53 -12.55
N VAL A 24 -19.87 23.63 -13.33
CA VAL A 24 -20.21 24.82 -14.12
C VAL A 24 -20.43 26.01 -13.19
N SER A 25 -21.32 25.85 -12.21
CA SER A 25 -21.64 26.93 -11.27
C SER A 25 -20.43 27.33 -10.41
N SER A 26 -19.54 26.38 -10.09
CA SER A 26 -18.32 26.64 -9.31
C SER A 26 -17.28 27.44 -10.10
N LEU A 27 -17.21 27.22 -11.42
CA LEU A 27 -16.35 27.99 -12.32
C LEU A 27 -16.81 29.45 -12.37
N PHE A 28 -18.11 29.68 -12.54
CA PHE A 28 -18.69 31.02 -12.66
C PHE A 28 -18.86 31.76 -11.32
N SER A 29 -18.69 31.08 -10.18
CA SER A 29 -18.78 31.67 -8.84
C SER A 29 -17.45 31.77 -8.10
N SER A 30 -16.32 31.55 -8.79
CA SER A 30 -14.96 31.55 -8.19
C SER A 30 -14.76 30.52 -7.07
N LYS A 31 -15.60 29.48 -7.01
CA LYS A 31 -15.57 28.39 -6.01
C LYS A 31 -14.93 27.09 -6.52
N LEU A 32 -14.12 27.19 -7.57
CA LEU A 32 -13.50 26.02 -8.20
C LEU A 32 -12.57 25.26 -7.24
N SER A 33 -11.86 25.96 -6.35
CA SER A 33 -11.02 25.37 -5.31
C SER A 33 -11.83 24.54 -4.32
N GLU A 34 -12.96 25.08 -3.84
CA GLU A 34 -13.91 24.39 -2.95
C GLU A 34 -14.50 23.14 -3.64
N TYR A 35 -14.88 23.25 -4.92
CA TYR A 35 -15.36 22.10 -5.70
C TYR A 35 -14.29 21.02 -5.85
N LYS A 36 -13.05 21.38 -6.20
CA LYS A 36 -11.94 20.42 -6.34
C LYS A 36 -11.63 19.73 -5.00
N ARG A 37 -11.59 20.49 -3.91
CA ARG A 37 -11.44 19.99 -2.53
C ARG A 37 -12.56 19.00 -2.20
N TYR A 38 -13.82 19.35 -2.46
CA TYR A 38 -14.95 18.47 -2.26
C TYR A 38 -14.83 17.14 -3.02
N LYS A 39 -14.46 17.20 -4.31
CA LYS A 39 -14.27 16.01 -5.14
C LYS A 39 -13.17 15.09 -4.60
N LYS A 40 -12.10 15.66 -4.03
CA LYS A 40 -11.04 14.88 -3.36
C LYS A 40 -11.56 14.24 -2.08
N LEU A 41 -12.23 15.00 -1.21
CA LEU A 41 -12.78 14.50 0.05
C LEU A 41 -13.75 13.33 -0.16
N LYS A 42 -14.58 13.39 -1.20
CA LYS A 42 -15.48 12.30 -1.59
C LYS A 42 -14.80 10.98 -1.94
N ARG A 43 -13.51 11.01 -2.27
CA ARG A 43 -12.74 9.81 -2.60
C ARG A 43 -12.06 9.19 -1.38
N VAL A 44 -12.01 9.91 -0.26
CA VAL A 44 -11.28 9.47 0.92
C VAL A 44 -12.04 8.31 1.57
N ASP A 45 -11.37 7.18 1.70
CA ASP A 45 -11.90 5.98 2.37
C ASP A 45 -11.42 5.93 3.83
N TYR A 46 -10.15 6.21 4.05
CA TYR A 46 -9.53 6.25 5.37
C TYR A 46 -8.43 7.32 5.46
N TRP A 47 -8.01 7.60 6.70
CA TRP A 47 -6.89 8.48 7.00
C TRP A 47 -5.84 7.72 7.78
N TRP A 48 -4.57 7.98 7.49
CA TRP A 48 -3.51 7.79 8.47
C TRP A 48 -3.32 9.09 9.22
N ILE A 49 -3.26 9.03 10.55
CA ILE A 49 -3.08 10.18 11.42
C ILE A 49 -1.95 9.91 12.40
N GLU A 50 -1.23 10.95 12.79
CA GLU A 50 -0.36 10.96 13.95
C GLU A 50 -0.99 11.81 15.05
N ILE A 51 -1.12 11.23 16.24
CA ILE A 51 -1.67 11.88 17.42
C ILE A 51 -0.55 12.16 18.42
N ASP A 52 -0.55 13.37 18.97
CA ASP A 52 0.20 13.67 20.18
C ASP A 52 -0.60 13.20 21.40
N ASP A 53 -0.08 12.19 22.10
CA ASP A 53 -0.73 11.57 23.26
C ASP A 53 -0.98 12.55 24.42
N LYS A 54 -0.22 13.67 24.48
CA LYS A 54 -0.38 14.67 25.56
C LYS A 54 -1.52 15.63 25.31
N SER A 55 -1.62 16.14 24.09
CA SER A 55 -2.66 17.11 23.70
C SER A 55 -3.89 16.43 23.10
N MET A 56 -3.81 15.13 22.80
CA MET A 56 -4.81 14.37 22.05
C MET A 56 -5.18 15.04 20.71
N SER A 57 -4.22 15.76 20.11
CA SER A 57 -4.41 16.48 18.85
C SER A 57 -3.73 15.76 17.69
N ILE A 58 -4.34 15.86 16.50
CA ILE A 58 -3.70 15.42 15.25
C ILE A 58 -2.54 16.36 14.94
N VAL A 59 -1.36 15.79 14.75
CA VAL A 59 -0.15 16.51 14.33
C VAL A 59 0.01 16.46 12.81
N ARG A 60 -0.24 15.28 12.22
CA ARG A 60 -0.08 15.00 10.79
C ARG A 60 -1.18 14.08 10.30
N GLN A 61 -1.56 14.20 9.04
CA GLN A 61 -2.62 13.39 8.45
C GLN A 61 -2.44 13.17 6.95
N ILE A 62 -2.73 11.95 6.49
CA ILE A 62 -2.61 11.54 5.09
C ILE A 62 -3.91 10.80 4.73
N PRO A 63 -4.74 11.35 3.83
CA PRO A 63 -5.93 10.66 3.33
C PRO A 63 -5.58 9.67 2.24
N PHE A 64 -6.31 8.57 2.20
CA PHE A 64 -6.19 7.54 1.18
C PHE A 64 -7.54 7.26 0.54
N ASP A 65 -7.54 6.92 -0.75
CA ASP A 65 -8.72 6.37 -1.42
C ASP A 65 -8.85 4.84 -1.23
N VAL A 66 -9.92 4.28 -1.78
CA VAL A 66 -10.24 2.85 -1.74
C VAL A 66 -9.14 1.98 -2.39
N LEU A 67 -8.32 2.54 -3.28
CA LEU A 67 -7.19 1.87 -3.93
C LEU A 67 -5.88 2.07 -3.15
N ARG A 68 -5.98 2.44 -1.87
CA ARG A 68 -4.84 2.67 -0.97
C ARG A 68 -3.89 3.76 -1.49
N CYS A 69 -4.35 4.67 -2.35
CA CYS A 69 -3.52 5.72 -2.94
C CYS A 69 -3.64 7.02 -2.11
N PRO A 70 -2.54 7.68 -1.72
CA PRO A 70 -2.60 8.93 -0.97
C PRO A 70 -3.22 10.06 -1.81
N ILE A 71 -4.20 10.76 -1.25
CA ILE A 71 -4.88 11.89 -1.91
C ILE A 71 -4.19 13.20 -1.53
N MET A 72 -3.50 13.80 -2.50
CA MET A 72 -2.77 15.06 -2.31
C MET A 72 -3.66 16.27 -2.03
N GLY A 73 -3.15 17.25 -1.29
CA GLY A 73 -3.71 18.58 -1.08
C GLY A 73 -4.87 18.61 -0.09
N LEU A 74 -4.81 17.72 0.92
CA LEU A 74 -5.78 17.60 2.01
C LEU A 74 -5.08 17.52 3.39
N SER A 75 -3.78 17.87 3.45
CA SER A 75 -2.96 17.90 4.67
C SER A 75 -3.56 18.79 5.77
N ASP A 76 -4.15 19.93 5.40
CA ASP A 76 -4.69 20.93 6.34
C ASP A 76 -6.18 20.75 6.65
N GLU A 77 -6.79 19.63 6.25
CA GLU A 77 -8.21 19.38 6.52
C GLU A 77 -8.47 19.24 8.02
N LYS A 78 -9.48 19.95 8.54
CA LYS A 78 -9.86 19.83 9.94
C LYS A 78 -10.71 18.58 10.14
N LEU A 79 -10.12 17.53 10.69
CA LEU A 79 -10.85 16.32 11.08
C LEU A 79 -11.44 16.51 12.48
N ASN A 80 -12.73 16.23 12.62
CA ASN A 80 -13.40 16.16 13.92
C ASN A 80 -13.68 14.70 14.24
N PHE A 81 -13.17 14.22 15.37
CA PHE A 81 -13.49 12.87 15.85
C PHE A 81 -14.68 12.93 16.78
N LYS A 82 -15.74 12.20 16.44
CA LYS A 82 -16.76 11.84 17.43
C LYS A 82 -16.24 10.75 18.39
N SER A 83 -15.45 9.83 17.87
CA SER A 83 -14.66 8.82 18.58
C SER A 83 -13.50 8.37 17.70
N ILE A 84 -12.35 8.08 18.31
CA ILE A 84 -11.18 7.52 17.60
C ILE A 84 -11.28 6.00 17.71
N GLU A 85 -12.10 5.39 16.86
CA GLU A 85 -12.02 3.95 16.63
C GLU A 85 -10.95 3.70 15.57
N SER A 86 -9.74 3.34 16.02
CA SER A 86 -8.65 2.94 15.14
C SER A 86 -8.97 1.61 14.48
N LEU A 87 -8.79 1.54 13.16
CA LEU A 87 -8.81 0.28 12.44
C LEU A 87 -7.56 -0.56 12.75
N LYS A 88 -6.40 0.10 12.75
CA LYS A 88 -5.10 -0.52 13.06
C LYS A 88 -4.07 0.54 13.44
N SER A 89 -3.03 0.13 14.15
CA SER A 89 -1.79 0.89 14.29
C SER A 89 -1.01 0.88 12.98
N ILE A 90 -0.35 1.98 12.66
CA ILE A 90 0.58 2.05 11.53
C ILE A 90 2.00 2.05 12.09
N ASP A 91 2.92 1.40 11.38
CA ASP A 91 4.33 1.48 11.76
C ASP A 91 4.83 2.94 11.63
N ASN A 92 5.52 3.43 12.66
CA ASN A 92 5.98 4.82 12.72
C ASN A 92 6.95 5.15 11.59
N GLU A 93 7.80 4.21 11.21
CA GLU A 93 8.77 4.38 10.14
C GLU A 93 8.05 4.49 8.78
N LEU A 94 7.07 3.63 8.52
CA LEU A 94 6.19 3.71 7.34
C LEU A 94 5.42 5.03 7.23
N PHE A 95 4.82 5.48 8.35
CA PHE A 95 4.11 6.76 8.36
C PHE A 95 5.04 7.93 8.05
N ASN A 96 6.24 7.94 8.63
CA ASN A 96 7.23 8.99 8.40
C ASN A 96 7.74 9.02 6.96
N ASP A 97 7.98 7.85 6.36
CA ASP A 97 8.39 7.77 4.96
C ASP A 97 7.30 8.33 4.05
N MET A 98 6.04 7.92 4.23
CA MET A 98 4.89 8.46 3.48
C MET A 98 4.75 9.98 3.66
N TRP A 99 4.82 10.48 4.89
CA TRP A 99 4.73 11.92 5.18
C TRP A 99 5.88 12.73 4.54
N SER A 100 7.06 12.13 4.40
CA SER A 100 8.22 12.82 3.83
C SER A 100 8.05 13.15 2.34
N ILE A 101 7.18 12.43 1.65
CA ILE A 101 6.83 12.62 0.22
C ILE A 101 5.40 13.12 0.01
N TYR A 102 4.51 13.00 1.00
CA TYR A 102 3.14 13.49 0.89
C TYR A 102 3.11 15.00 0.63
N ASP A 103 2.34 15.41 -0.38
CA ASP A 103 2.27 16.78 -0.90
C ASP A 103 3.61 17.40 -1.34
N LYS A 104 4.67 16.59 -1.42
CA LYS A 104 6.02 17.00 -1.80
C LYS A 104 6.42 16.22 -3.05
N ARG A 105 6.63 16.93 -4.16
CA ARG A 105 7.16 16.32 -5.39
C ARG A 105 8.65 16.02 -5.23
N ASN A 106 9.00 14.96 -4.52
CA ASN A 106 10.38 14.56 -4.24
C ASN A 106 10.67 13.13 -4.71
N PHE A 107 10.95 13.00 -6.02
CA PHE A 107 11.22 11.71 -6.65
C PHE A 107 12.45 11.01 -6.08
N LYS A 108 13.52 11.75 -5.76
CA LYS A 108 14.72 11.16 -5.15
C LYS A 108 14.40 10.51 -3.80
N LYS A 109 13.55 11.13 -3.00
CA LYS A 109 13.13 10.57 -1.71
C LYS A 109 12.21 9.35 -1.91
N LEU A 110 11.33 9.39 -2.92
CA LEU A 110 10.50 8.25 -3.31
C LEU A 110 11.37 7.04 -3.70
N GLU A 111 12.36 7.24 -4.57
CA GLU A 111 13.32 6.19 -4.96
C GLU A 111 14.04 5.59 -3.74
N GLN A 112 14.51 6.43 -2.82
CA GLN A 112 15.16 5.98 -1.58
C GLN A 112 14.23 5.12 -0.72
N ILE A 113 12.97 5.53 -0.56
CA ILE A 113 11.95 4.77 0.16
C ILE A 113 11.69 3.45 -0.55
N HIS A 114 11.57 3.46 -1.87
CA HIS A 114 11.36 2.23 -2.64
C HIS A 114 12.50 1.24 -2.47
N SER A 115 13.75 1.68 -2.65
CA SER A 115 14.92 0.83 -2.43
C SER A 115 14.98 0.28 -1.01
N LYS A 116 14.62 1.09 -0.01
CA LYS A 116 14.55 0.65 1.39
C LYS A 116 13.58 -0.52 1.57
N TYR A 117 12.36 -0.42 1.05
CA TYR A 117 11.36 -1.48 1.19
C TYR A 117 11.63 -2.68 0.26
N LEU A 118 12.25 -2.48 -0.91
CA LEU A 118 12.70 -3.59 -1.76
C LEU A 118 13.82 -4.40 -1.10
N ASN A 119 14.74 -3.74 -0.36
CA ASN A 119 15.82 -4.43 0.36
C ASN A 119 15.29 -5.37 1.46
N ASN A 120 14.04 -5.21 1.91
CA ASN A 120 13.40 -6.16 2.82
C ASN A 120 13.43 -7.57 2.25
N TRP A 121 13.20 -7.73 0.94
CA TRP A 121 13.24 -9.03 0.28
C TRP A 121 14.61 -9.75 0.36
N ILE A 122 15.68 -9.05 0.76
CA ILE A 122 17.02 -9.59 0.95
C ILE A 122 17.37 -9.70 2.44
N SER A 123 16.85 -8.80 3.29
CA SER A 123 17.25 -8.71 4.70
C SER A 123 16.42 -9.63 5.61
N GLY A 124 17.14 -10.37 6.47
CA GLY A 124 16.57 -11.23 7.52
C GLY A 124 16.16 -10.50 8.81
N ASP A 125 16.33 -9.18 8.88
CA ASP A 125 16.19 -8.46 10.15
C ASP A 125 14.75 -8.40 10.68
N LYS A 126 13.75 -8.34 9.78
CA LYS A 126 12.32 -8.20 10.14
C LYS A 126 11.45 -9.41 9.79
N PHE A 127 11.91 -10.26 8.86
CA PHE A 127 11.19 -11.47 8.43
C PHE A 127 12.16 -12.42 7.71
N ASN A 128 11.75 -13.66 7.46
CA ASN A 128 12.54 -14.61 6.68
C ASN A 128 12.43 -14.26 5.17
N PRO A 129 13.51 -13.81 4.51
CA PRO A 129 13.46 -13.42 3.11
C PRO A 129 13.23 -14.64 2.20
N PRO A 130 12.59 -14.46 1.04
CA PRO A 130 12.39 -15.54 0.08
C PRO A 130 13.70 -16.09 -0.47
N ILE A 131 13.75 -17.42 -0.66
CA ILE A 131 14.92 -18.08 -1.23
C ILE A 131 14.74 -18.30 -2.72
N PHE A 132 15.47 -17.51 -3.49
CA PHE A 132 15.45 -17.57 -4.95
C PHE A 132 16.12 -18.85 -5.51
N PRO A 133 15.67 -19.39 -6.66
CA PRO A 133 14.56 -18.88 -7.49
C PRO A 133 13.21 -18.94 -6.79
N ALA A 134 12.29 -18.07 -7.17
CA ALA A 134 10.93 -18.00 -6.64
C ALA A 134 9.93 -17.88 -7.80
N ILE A 135 8.65 -18.12 -7.52
CA ILE A 135 7.57 -17.89 -8.47
C ILE A 135 6.52 -16.97 -7.85
N ILE A 136 5.88 -16.17 -8.70
CA ILE A 136 4.67 -15.42 -8.37
C ILE A 136 3.50 -16.10 -9.09
N ILE A 137 2.42 -16.35 -8.38
CA ILE A 137 1.21 -16.99 -8.88
C ILE A 137 -0.03 -16.30 -8.32
N ASP A 138 -1.03 -16.05 -9.17
CA ASP A 138 -2.37 -15.70 -8.71
C ASP A 138 -3.12 -16.99 -8.32
N LEU A 139 -3.42 -17.16 -7.03
CA LEU A 139 -4.15 -18.33 -6.53
C LEU A 139 -5.58 -18.42 -7.05
N LYS A 140 -6.17 -17.30 -7.49
CA LYS A 140 -7.53 -17.26 -8.04
C LYS A 140 -7.56 -17.61 -9.52
N TYR A 141 -6.54 -17.17 -10.27
CA TYR A 141 -6.40 -17.42 -11.70
C TYR A 141 -4.97 -17.87 -12.02
N PRO A 142 -4.60 -19.13 -11.74
CA PRO A 142 -3.22 -19.64 -11.86
C PRO A 142 -2.84 -19.93 -13.32
N ASN A 143 -3.13 -18.99 -14.23
CA ASN A 143 -2.83 -19.09 -15.65
C ASN A 143 -1.48 -18.43 -15.99
N ASP A 144 -1.09 -17.40 -15.24
CA ASP A 144 0.16 -16.69 -15.44
C ASP A 144 1.07 -16.91 -14.22
N ILE A 145 2.16 -17.65 -14.43
CA ILE A 145 3.19 -17.87 -13.42
C ILE A 145 4.46 -17.16 -13.85
N ILE A 146 4.90 -16.23 -13.02
CA ILE A 146 6.13 -15.49 -13.23
C ILE A 146 7.23 -16.20 -12.46
N LYS A 147 8.31 -16.58 -13.15
CA LYS A 147 9.50 -17.13 -12.52
C LYS A 147 10.54 -16.03 -12.30
N LEU A 148 11.05 -15.94 -11.08
CA LEU A 148 12.15 -15.07 -10.69
C LEU A 148 13.36 -15.93 -10.35
N GLU A 149 14.43 -15.84 -11.14
CA GLU A 149 15.69 -16.55 -10.84
C GLU A 149 16.45 -15.88 -9.69
N THR A 150 16.37 -14.55 -9.64
CA THR A 150 17.04 -13.73 -8.62
C THR A 150 16.16 -12.56 -8.23
N ILE A 151 16.49 -11.93 -7.12
CA ILE A 151 15.80 -10.75 -6.63
C ILE A 151 15.99 -9.52 -7.52
N GLU A 152 17.13 -9.44 -8.20
CA GLU A 152 17.44 -8.35 -9.13
C GLU A 152 16.47 -8.35 -10.31
N GLN A 153 15.91 -9.50 -10.69
CA GLN A 153 14.86 -9.54 -11.72
C GLN A 153 13.61 -8.79 -11.26
N LEU A 154 13.22 -8.92 -9.98
CA LEU A 154 12.13 -8.15 -9.41
C LEU A 154 12.48 -6.66 -9.31
N ILE A 155 13.66 -6.33 -8.76
CA ILE A 155 14.06 -4.94 -8.50
C ILE A 155 14.25 -4.15 -9.80
N ASN A 156 14.81 -4.76 -10.85
CA ASN A 156 15.15 -4.08 -12.10
C ASN A 156 13.99 -4.06 -13.11
N GLN A 157 12.89 -4.76 -12.86
CA GLN A 157 11.71 -4.77 -13.72
C GLN A 157 10.66 -3.82 -13.15
N VAL A 158 10.57 -2.65 -13.78
CA VAL A 158 9.63 -1.56 -13.42
C VAL A 158 8.19 -2.07 -13.32
N ASP A 159 7.83 -3.03 -14.18
CA ASP A 159 6.51 -3.65 -14.20
C ASP A 159 6.18 -4.36 -12.88
N TYR A 160 7.14 -4.97 -12.19
CA TYR A 160 6.85 -5.71 -10.95
C TYR A 160 6.99 -4.90 -9.68
N VAL A 161 7.82 -3.84 -9.71
CA VAL A 161 7.91 -2.89 -8.58
C VAL A 161 6.68 -1.99 -8.57
N GLY A 162 6.14 -1.61 -9.74
CA GLY A 162 5.01 -0.69 -9.85
C GLY A 162 3.62 -1.34 -9.91
N TYR A 163 3.51 -2.65 -10.17
CA TYR A 163 2.21 -3.32 -10.27
C TYR A 163 1.60 -3.57 -8.89
N GLU A 164 0.36 -3.13 -8.72
CA GLU A 164 -0.45 -3.44 -7.54
C GLU A 164 -0.80 -4.93 -7.58
N TRP A 165 -0.15 -5.71 -6.71
CA TRP A 165 -0.54 -7.11 -6.54
C TRP A 165 -1.94 -7.18 -5.94
N THR A 166 -2.76 -8.02 -6.52
CA THR A 166 -4.06 -8.44 -6.02
C THR A 166 -3.89 -9.24 -4.72
N ASP A 167 -4.96 -9.27 -3.91
CA ASP A 167 -4.96 -10.01 -2.64
C ASP A 167 -4.82 -11.55 -2.84
N SER A 168 -4.93 -12.07 -4.07
CA SER A 168 -4.77 -13.49 -4.42
C SER A 168 -3.39 -13.86 -4.96
N GLU A 169 -2.56 -12.87 -5.33
CA GLU A 169 -1.18 -13.14 -5.74
C GLU A 169 -0.31 -13.55 -4.56
N ARG A 170 0.53 -14.56 -4.78
CA ARG A 170 1.44 -15.12 -3.79
C ARG A 170 2.81 -15.35 -4.37
N LEU A 171 3.81 -15.17 -3.53
CA LEU A 171 5.17 -15.60 -3.81
C LEU A 171 5.42 -16.98 -3.20
N ILE A 172 6.04 -17.88 -3.97
CA ILE A 172 6.48 -19.20 -3.50
C ILE A 172 7.98 -19.35 -3.75
N ASP A 173 8.74 -19.71 -2.71
CA ASP A 173 10.19 -19.92 -2.82
C ASP A 173 10.59 -21.40 -2.99
N THR A 174 11.89 -21.65 -3.21
CA THR A 174 12.40 -23.02 -3.37
C THR A 174 12.28 -23.91 -2.14
N LYS A 175 12.01 -23.39 -0.94
CA LYS A 175 11.72 -24.23 0.25
C LYS A 175 10.24 -24.58 0.37
N GLY A 176 9.42 -24.10 -0.56
CA GLY A 176 7.97 -24.24 -0.54
C GLY A 176 7.31 -23.23 0.39
N HIS A 177 7.98 -22.17 0.82
CA HIS A 177 7.32 -21.14 1.61
C HIS A 177 6.39 -20.33 0.72
N LEU A 178 5.11 -20.26 1.12
CA LEU A 178 4.10 -19.38 0.54
C LEU A 178 4.06 -18.10 1.37
N TYR A 179 4.35 -16.95 0.76
CA TYR A 179 4.41 -15.67 1.47
C TYR A 179 3.13 -14.86 1.30
N LYS A 180 2.67 -14.25 2.39
CA LYS A 180 1.76 -13.11 2.32
C LYS A 180 2.56 -11.88 1.92
N THR A 181 1.96 -11.07 1.06
CA THR A 181 2.54 -9.81 0.59
C THR A 181 1.62 -8.65 0.91
N ASP A 182 2.20 -7.48 1.15
CA ASP A 182 1.49 -6.22 1.28
C ASP A 182 1.95 -5.26 0.18
N TYR A 183 1.04 -4.43 -0.32
CA TYR A 183 1.32 -3.42 -1.33
C TYR A 183 1.31 -2.03 -0.69
N LEU A 184 2.48 -1.41 -0.64
CA LEU A 184 2.67 -0.08 -0.10
C LEU A 184 2.63 0.93 -1.24
N ASN A 185 1.54 1.69 -1.35
CA ASN A 185 1.37 2.70 -2.39
C ASN A 185 1.82 4.09 -1.89
N PHE A 186 2.97 4.55 -2.36
CA PHE A 186 3.59 5.83 -2.01
C PHE A 186 3.13 7.01 -2.88
N GLY A 187 2.16 6.77 -3.78
CA GLY A 187 1.67 7.73 -4.75
C GLY A 187 2.06 7.33 -6.17
N HIS A 188 1.09 7.40 -7.08
CA HIS A 188 1.20 6.95 -8.48
C HIS A 188 2.41 7.57 -9.21
N PRO A 189 3.20 6.79 -10.00
CA PRO A 189 2.87 5.45 -10.50
C PRO A 189 3.50 4.27 -9.76
N VAL A 190 4.16 4.44 -8.61
CA VAL A 190 5.01 3.39 -8.08
C VAL A 190 4.63 3.10 -6.62
N GLY A 191 4.17 1.88 -6.35
CA GLY A 191 4.17 1.31 -5.00
C GLY A 191 5.34 0.35 -4.80
N VAL A 192 5.34 -0.41 -3.71
CA VAL A 192 6.28 -1.52 -3.49
C VAL A 192 5.52 -2.67 -2.85
N VAL A 193 5.66 -3.87 -3.43
CA VAL A 193 5.19 -5.10 -2.81
C VAL A 193 6.25 -5.63 -1.86
N ILE A 194 5.85 -5.98 -0.64
CA ILE A 194 6.74 -6.56 0.37
C ILE A 194 6.16 -7.87 0.92
N PRO A 195 6.91 -8.98 0.92
CA PRO A 195 6.58 -10.14 1.73
C PRO A 195 6.75 -9.75 3.20
N TYR A 196 5.79 -10.13 4.03
CA TYR A 196 5.84 -9.79 5.45
C TYR A 196 5.65 -11.00 6.37
N GLU A 197 5.12 -12.11 5.85
CA GLU A 197 4.86 -13.31 6.64
C GLU A 197 4.87 -14.56 5.76
N ILE A 198 5.40 -15.67 6.27
CA ILE A 198 5.20 -17.00 5.65
C ILE A 198 3.83 -17.50 6.09
N GLU A 199 2.90 -17.61 5.14
CA GLU A 199 1.55 -18.12 5.37
C GLU A 199 1.58 -19.60 5.73
N LYS A 200 2.31 -20.40 4.92
CA LYS A 200 2.50 -21.84 5.13
C LYS A 200 3.69 -22.34 4.32
N ARG A 201 4.11 -23.57 4.59
CA ARG A 201 5.02 -24.33 3.73
C ARG A 201 4.22 -25.35 2.93
N ILE A 202 4.31 -25.29 1.60
CA ILE A 202 3.65 -26.23 0.70
C ILE A 202 4.57 -27.38 0.29
N THR A 203 3.99 -28.54 0.00
CA THR A 203 4.72 -29.70 -0.52
C THR A 203 4.94 -29.63 -2.02
N LYS A 204 5.78 -30.53 -2.55
CA LYS A 204 5.98 -30.71 -3.99
C LYS A 204 4.67 -31.07 -4.71
N GLU A 205 3.84 -31.89 -4.08
CA GLU A 205 2.54 -32.32 -4.60
C GLU A 205 1.54 -31.16 -4.63
N GLU A 206 1.48 -30.34 -3.57
CA GLU A 206 0.64 -29.14 -3.55
C GLU A 206 1.08 -28.14 -4.62
N LEU A 207 2.39 -27.95 -4.82
CA LEU A 207 2.89 -27.11 -5.90
C LEU A 207 2.45 -27.64 -7.28
N ILE A 208 2.56 -28.94 -7.53
CA ILE A 208 2.11 -29.56 -8.79
C ILE A 208 0.60 -29.32 -9.01
N GLN A 209 -0.21 -29.42 -7.95
CA GLN A 209 -1.64 -29.12 -8.02
C GLN A 209 -1.92 -27.65 -8.36
N LEU A 210 -1.15 -26.71 -7.78
CA LEU A 210 -1.31 -25.28 -8.04
C LEU A 210 -0.93 -24.89 -9.47
N ILE A 211 0.19 -25.42 -9.97
CA ILE A 211 0.70 -25.06 -11.31
C ILE A 211 0.07 -25.88 -12.44
N GLY A 212 -0.60 -26.98 -12.10
CA GLY A 212 -1.22 -27.89 -13.05
C GLY A 212 -0.24 -28.39 -14.12
N ASN A 213 -0.64 -28.26 -15.39
CA ASN A 213 0.15 -28.73 -16.54
C ASN A 213 1.16 -27.70 -17.06
N GLN A 214 1.34 -26.57 -16.37
CA GLN A 214 2.29 -25.56 -16.80
C GLN A 214 3.72 -26.08 -16.74
N LYS A 215 4.45 -25.98 -17.87
CA LYS A 215 5.86 -26.38 -17.95
C LYS A 215 6.76 -25.27 -17.43
N ILE A 216 6.88 -25.18 -16.10
CA ILE A 216 7.80 -24.24 -15.43
C ILE A 216 9.00 -24.98 -14.88
N ASN A 217 10.19 -24.40 -15.09
CA ASN A 217 11.44 -24.94 -14.54
C ASN A 217 11.64 -24.47 -13.08
N PHE A 218 10.71 -24.80 -12.20
CA PHE A 218 10.75 -24.46 -10.77
C PHE A 218 10.41 -25.69 -9.92
N LYS A 219 11.14 -25.92 -8.83
CA LYS A 219 10.96 -27.08 -7.95
C LYS A 219 11.26 -26.71 -6.50
N ILE A 220 10.49 -27.29 -5.60
CA ILE A 220 10.78 -27.26 -4.16
C ILE A 220 11.97 -28.19 -3.87
N LYS A 221 12.95 -27.67 -3.13
CA LYS A 221 14.13 -28.37 -2.63
C LYS A 221 13.85 -28.83 -1.20
N ASP A 222 14.40 -29.99 -0.86
CA ASP A 222 14.30 -30.57 0.49
C ASP A 222 15.17 -29.81 1.49
#